data_AF-A0A8J7QB72-F1
#
_entry.id   AF-A0A8J7QB72-F1
#
_cell.length_a   1.000
_cell.length_b   1.000
_cell.length_c   1.000
_cell.angle_alpha   90.00
_cell.angle_beta   90.00
_cell.angle_gamma   90.00
#
_symmetry.space_group_name_H-M   'P 1'
#
loop_
_entity.id
_entity.type
_entity.pdbx_description
1 polymer ?
#
loop_
_entity_poly.entity_id
_entity_poly.type
_entity_poly.pdbx_seq_one_letter_code
_entity_poly.pdbx_strand_id
1 'polypeptide(L)'
;WARDRGRWLRLSMVWTAALLWIQPVHSTVDFGQINLLLAAIVLASMGASVPSRSWLAGCGVGIAAGIKLIPSVSGVYFLATKRWAAAVWSFAWFVFTIAAGFVISPGTSTRFWTDPLGITNGPQPYATAHNQSLRGALSRSIGHDVGMGWPWLLAVAIAALLCWFAMRAALRADEHLLAVLAVQLFALLASPISWDHHWVWLAPLLIWLVHKGIRQARELGRRSAWRSWRSWPAIVLLVLWLPVMYFDVIQYQLDEQDRLGIGIWNASRPGWLSAIGWAYPAFALLTLAVLPLLCGQVRQSRSTALAMS
;
A
#
# COMPACT_ATOMS: atom_id res chain seq x y z
N TRP A 1 21.74 10.53 10.83
CA TRP A 1 21.11 11.80 10.46
C TRP A 1 22.05 13.01 10.57
N ALA A 2 22.67 13.27 11.71
CA ALA A 2 23.51 14.47 11.89
C ALA A 2 24.80 14.54 11.03
N ARG A 3 25.38 13.40 10.63
CA ARG A 3 26.68 13.36 9.92
C ARG A 3 26.65 13.85 8.46
N ASP A 4 25.49 14.02 7.82
CA ASP A 4 25.41 14.45 6.40
C ASP A 4 24.06 15.11 6.07
N ARG A 5 23.72 16.18 6.80
CA ARG A 5 22.43 16.90 6.66
C ARG A 5 22.17 17.35 5.22
N GLY A 6 23.20 17.83 4.52
CA GLY A 6 23.09 18.31 3.15
C GLY A 6 22.70 17.21 2.16
N ARG A 7 23.25 16.00 2.29
CA ARG A 7 22.84 14.87 1.45
C ARG A 7 21.41 14.45 1.72
N TRP A 8 20.99 14.35 2.98
CA TRP A 8 19.61 13.96 3.30
C TRP A 8 18.62 15.00 2.79
N LEU A 9 18.91 16.29 2.91
CA LEU A 9 18.08 17.35 2.35
C LEU A 9 17.95 17.22 0.82
N ARG A 10 19.06 17.04 0.10
CA ARG A 10 19.03 16.84 -1.36
C ARG A 10 18.24 15.61 -1.76
N LEU A 11 18.42 14.48 -1.06
CA LEU A 11 17.67 13.26 -1.32
C LEU A 11 16.17 13.46 -1.06
N SER A 12 15.81 14.12 0.03
CA SER A 12 14.41 14.47 0.33
C SER A 12 13.82 15.35 -0.77
N MET A 13 14.53 16.39 -1.22
CA MET A 13 14.05 17.26 -2.31
C MET A 13 13.84 16.50 -3.62
N VAL A 14 14.78 15.63 -4.00
CA VAL A 14 14.66 14.80 -5.21
C VAL A 14 13.48 13.85 -5.11
N TRP A 15 13.31 13.17 -3.97
CA TRP A 15 12.19 12.26 -3.77
C TRP A 15 10.86 12.98 -3.73
N THR A 16 10.76 14.13 -3.07
CA THR A 16 9.55 14.96 -3.08
C THR A 16 9.22 15.37 -4.51
N ALA A 17 10.19 15.89 -5.27
CA ALA A 17 9.99 16.29 -6.66
C ALA A 17 9.53 15.12 -7.54
N ALA A 18 10.12 13.93 -7.38
CA ALA A 18 9.72 12.76 -8.15
C ALA A 18 8.33 12.23 -7.76
N LEU A 19 8.06 12.11 -6.46
CA LEU A 19 6.86 11.45 -5.94
C LEU A 19 5.62 12.34 -5.96
N LEU A 20 5.76 13.66 -6.03
CA LEU A 20 4.61 14.56 -6.15
C LEU A 20 3.75 14.26 -7.39
N TRP A 21 4.39 13.73 -8.44
CA TRP A 21 3.76 13.45 -9.74
C TRP A 21 3.27 12.02 -9.92
N ILE A 22 3.50 11.12 -8.94
CA ILE A 22 2.87 9.80 -9.03
C ILE A 22 1.39 9.93 -8.67
N GLN A 23 0.53 9.31 -9.48
CA GLN A 23 -0.92 9.44 -9.43
C GLN A 23 -1.50 9.34 -8.01
N PRO A 24 -1.13 8.37 -7.14
CA PRO A 24 -1.73 8.30 -5.80
C PRO A 24 -1.42 9.51 -4.91
N VAL A 25 -0.25 10.13 -5.09
CA VAL A 25 0.20 11.30 -4.33
C VAL A 25 -0.46 12.56 -4.87
N HIS A 26 -0.45 12.72 -6.19
CA HIS A 26 -1.12 13.81 -6.89
C HIS A 26 -2.61 13.85 -6.53
N SER A 27 -3.34 12.75 -6.72
CA SER A 27 -4.77 12.65 -6.36
C SER A 27 -5.02 12.82 -4.86
N THR A 28 -4.08 12.43 -4.00
CA THR A 28 -4.19 12.73 -2.56
C THR A 28 -4.18 14.24 -2.31
N VAL A 29 -3.30 14.99 -2.98
CA VAL A 29 -3.22 16.45 -2.84
C VAL A 29 -4.43 17.12 -3.46
N ASP A 30 -4.80 16.75 -4.69
CA ASP A 30 -5.93 17.33 -5.42
C ASP A 30 -7.25 17.18 -4.68
N PHE A 31 -7.49 16.01 -4.08
CA PHE A 31 -8.73 15.73 -3.34
C PHE A 31 -8.67 16.21 -1.88
N GLY A 32 -7.60 16.89 -1.45
CA GLY A 32 -7.43 17.36 -0.07
C GLY A 32 -7.34 16.22 0.96
N GLN A 33 -6.83 15.06 0.56
CA GLN A 33 -6.81 13.85 1.37
C GLN A 33 -5.59 13.80 2.29
N ILE A 34 -5.76 13.18 3.47
CA ILE A 34 -4.73 13.11 4.53
C ILE A 34 -3.85 11.85 4.46
N ASN A 35 -3.94 11.07 3.38
CA ASN A 35 -3.34 9.74 3.30
C ASN A 35 -1.82 9.74 3.51
N LEU A 36 -1.12 10.76 3.00
CA LEU A 36 0.33 10.92 3.18
C LEU A 36 0.71 11.11 4.66
N LEU A 37 -0.06 11.92 5.39
CA LEU A 37 0.15 12.14 6.82
C LEU A 37 -0.08 10.85 7.59
N LEU A 38 -1.16 10.12 7.31
CA LEU A 38 -1.45 8.84 7.95
C LEU A 38 -0.38 7.79 7.64
N ALA A 39 0.10 7.71 6.39
CA ALA A 39 1.19 6.82 6.01
C ALA A 39 2.49 7.16 6.76
N ALA A 40 2.81 8.46 6.91
CA ALA A 40 3.97 8.91 7.67
C ALA A 40 3.86 8.55 9.17
N ILE A 41 2.68 8.73 9.78
CA ILE A 41 2.41 8.34 11.17
C ILE A 41 2.60 6.84 11.36
N VAL A 42 2.04 6.02 10.45
CA VAL A 42 2.19 4.57 10.50
C VAL A 42 3.66 4.18 10.35
N LEU A 43 4.39 4.70 9.36
CA LEU A 43 5.82 4.42 9.17
C LEU A 43 6.66 4.81 10.40
N ALA A 44 6.37 5.97 11.00
CA ALA A 44 7.02 6.42 12.24
C ALA A 44 6.72 5.49 13.41
N SER A 45 5.47 5.02 13.52
CA SER A 45 5.03 4.07 14.54
C SER A 45 5.76 2.72 14.43
N MET A 46 5.99 2.25 13.20
CA MET A 46 6.75 1.03 12.95
C MET A 46 8.23 1.19 13.29
N GLY A 47 8.81 2.35 12.97
CA GLY A 47 10.20 2.70 13.29
C GLY A 47 10.47 2.95 14.77
N ALA A 48 9.44 3.27 15.57
CA ALA A 48 9.55 3.38 17.02
C ALA A 48 9.73 1.99 17.65
N SER A 49 10.94 1.45 17.59
CA SER A 49 11.30 0.08 17.98
C SER A 49 11.60 -0.11 19.47
N VAL A 50 11.61 0.97 20.26
CA VAL A 50 11.96 0.92 21.68
C VAL A 50 10.83 0.27 22.49
N PRO A 51 11.06 -0.89 23.17
CA PRO A 51 10.01 -1.60 23.90
C PRO A 51 9.30 -0.74 24.96
N SER A 52 10.04 0.11 25.68
CA SER A 52 9.48 1.04 26.68
C SER A 52 8.57 2.13 26.11
N ARG A 53 8.53 2.27 24.78
CA ARG A 53 7.70 3.26 24.06
C ARG A 53 6.68 2.59 23.13
N SER A 54 6.31 1.34 23.40
CA SER A 54 5.31 0.60 22.64
C SER A 54 3.96 1.33 22.56
N TRP A 55 3.62 2.13 23.57
CA TRP A 55 2.41 2.94 23.59
C TRP A 55 2.41 4.06 22.54
N LEU A 56 3.56 4.66 22.22
CA LEU A 56 3.67 5.68 21.16
C LEU A 56 3.47 5.06 19.78
N ALA A 57 4.08 3.89 19.56
CA ALA A 57 3.88 3.11 18.34
C ALA A 57 2.41 2.67 18.17
N GLY A 58 1.79 2.21 19.27
CA GLY A 58 0.37 1.88 19.27
C GLY A 58 -0.51 3.11 19.00
N CYS A 59 -0.24 4.22 19.69
CA CYS A 59 -0.97 5.48 19.56
C CYS A 59 -1.04 5.97 18.11
N GLY A 60 0.08 6.02 17.40
CA GLY A 60 0.09 6.47 16.02
C GLY A 60 -0.77 5.60 15.10
N VAL A 61 -0.70 4.27 15.23
CA VAL A 61 -1.55 3.35 14.45
C VAL A 61 -3.02 3.47 14.86
N GLY A 62 -3.31 3.54 16.15
CA GLY A 62 -4.68 3.62 16.67
C GLY A 62 -5.41 4.90 16.27
N ILE A 63 -4.74 6.06 16.40
CA ILE A 63 -5.26 7.35 15.93
C ILE A 63 -5.44 7.34 14.42
N ALA A 64 -4.45 6.85 13.67
CA ALA A 64 -4.57 6.78 12.21
C ALA A 64 -5.76 5.91 11.77
N ALA A 65 -5.97 4.77 12.44
CA ALA A 65 -7.11 3.88 12.21
C ALA A 65 -8.45 4.52 12.58
N GLY A 66 -8.48 5.33 13.64
CA GLY A 66 -9.66 6.05 14.09
C GLY A 66 -10.08 7.15 13.11
N ILE A 67 -9.10 7.81 12.50
CA ILE A 67 -9.34 8.84 11.48
C ILE A 67 -9.75 8.21 10.13
N LYS A 68 -9.06 7.14 9.72
CA LYS A 68 -9.36 6.40 8.48
C LYS A 68 -9.11 4.91 8.73
N LEU A 69 -10.10 4.07 8.44
CA LEU A 69 -10.07 2.67 8.87
C LEU A 69 -8.92 1.85 8.25
N ILE A 70 -8.46 2.18 7.03
CA ILE A 70 -7.44 1.39 6.29
C ILE A 70 -6.14 1.19 7.10
N PRO A 71 -5.54 2.23 7.72
CA PRO A 71 -4.42 2.09 8.65
C PRO A 71 -4.56 1.03 9.76
N SER A 72 -5.77 0.59 10.14
CA SER A 72 -5.98 -0.42 11.20
C SER A 72 -5.24 -1.73 10.92
N VAL A 73 -5.09 -2.12 9.66
CA VAL A 73 -4.36 -3.33 9.26
C VAL A 73 -2.92 -3.32 9.77
N SER A 74 -2.32 -2.14 10.00
CA SER A 74 -0.97 -2.00 10.50
C SER A 74 -0.78 -2.65 11.89
N GLY A 75 -1.85 -2.87 12.65
CA GLY A 75 -1.82 -3.70 13.87
C GLY A 75 -1.34 -5.14 13.61
N VAL A 76 -1.63 -5.70 12.43
CA VAL A 76 -1.15 -7.03 12.00
C VAL A 76 0.37 -7.09 12.00
N TYR A 77 1.05 -6.01 11.62
CA TYR A 77 2.52 -5.96 11.66
C TYR A 77 3.03 -6.09 13.11
N PHE A 78 2.39 -5.44 14.09
CA PHE A 78 2.78 -5.59 15.50
C PHE A 78 2.58 -7.02 15.99
N LEU A 79 1.48 -7.67 15.62
CA LEU A 79 1.25 -9.08 15.95
C LEU A 79 2.33 -9.98 15.30
N ALA A 80 2.62 -9.78 14.02
CA ALA A 80 3.62 -10.54 13.28
C ALA A 80 5.04 -10.36 13.83
N THR A 81 5.34 -9.18 14.36
CA THR A 81 6.62 -8.87 15.02
C THR A 81 6.62 -9.15 16.52
N LYS A 82 5.56 -9.80 17.05
CA LYS A 82 5.38 -10.10 18.49
C LYS A 82 5.43 -8.87 19.40
N ARG A 83 5.14 -7.68 18.87
CA ARG A 83 5.05 -6.42 19.60
C ARG A 83 3.66 -6.27 20.24
N TRP A 84 3.28 -7.23 21.08
CA TRP A 84 1.94 -7.36 21.66
C TRP A 84 1.46 -6.09 22.36
N ALA A 85 2.34 -5.45 23.14
CA ALA A 85 2.02 -4.19 23.81
C ALA A 85 1.63 -3.09 22.80
N ALA A 86 2.37 -2.95 21.69
CA ALA A 86 2.04 -1.97 20.66
C ALA A 86 0.71 -2.29 19.95
N ALA A 87 0.41 -3.59 19.74
CA ALA A 87 -0.87 -4.02 19.20
C ALA A 87 -2.04 -3.65 20.14
N VAL A 88 -1.92 -3.96 21.44
CA VAL A 88 -2.92 -3.58 22.45
C VAL A 88 -3.10 -2.07 22.51
N TRP A 89 -2.00 -1.30 22.54
CA TRP A 89 -2.09 0.16 22.54
C TRP A 89 -2.71 0.71 21.26
N SER A 90 -2.46 0.10 20.09
CA SER A 90 -3.13 0.52 18.85
C SER A 90 -4.63 0.30 18.90
N PHE A 91 -5.08 -0.82 19.46
CA PHE A 91 -6.50 -1.08 19.67
C PHE A 91 -7.10 -0.13 20.70
N ALA A 92 -6.42 0.09 21.83
CA ALA A 92 -6.89 1.00 22.88
C ALA A 92 -7.06 2.44 22.37
N TRP A 93 -6.08 2.96 21.63
CA TRP A 93 -6.18 4.30 21.04
C TRP A 93 -7.22 4.40 19.94
N PHE A 94 -7.40 3.35 19.14
CA PHE A 94 -8.50 3.26 18.18
C PHE A 94 -9.86 3.34 18.89
N VAL A 95 -10.10 2.51 19.90
CA VAL A 95 -11.33 2.55 20.70
C VAL A 95 -11.52 3.91 21.37
N PHE A 96 -10.45 4.50 21.89
CA PHE A 96 -10.49 5.85 22.46
C PHE A 96 -10.94 6.89 21.44
N THR A 97 -10.42 6.86 20.21
CA THR A 97 -10.84 7.81 19.16
C THR A 97 -12.32 7.66 18.80
N ILE A 98 -12.82 6.42 18.77
CA ILE A 98 -14.24 6.14 18.55
C ILE A 98 -15.09 6.69 19.70
N ALA A 99 -14.71 6.37 20.94
CA ALA A 99 -15.40 6.83 22.13
C ALA A 99 -15.43 8.36 22.22
N ALA A 100 -14.31 9.03 21.92
CA ALA A 100 -14.24 10.48 21.83
C ALA A 100 -15.20 11.03 20.78
N GLY A 101 -15.30 10.37 19.61
CA GLY A 101 -16.30 10.70 18.59
C GLY A 101 -17.74 10.62 19.13
N PHE A 102 -18.08 9.54 19.83
CA PHE A 102 -19.41 9.36 20.42
C PHE A 102 -19.69 10.37 21.56
N VAL A 103 -18.69 10.78 22.33
CA VAL A 103 -18.84 11.83 23.35
C VAL A 103 -19.09 13.20 22.71
N ILE A 104 -18.40 13.51 21.62
CA ILE A 104 -18.49 14.81 20.93
C ILE A 104 -19.77 14.90 20.08
N SER A 105 -20.09 13.86 19.32
CA SER A 105 -21.27 13.81 18.44
C SER A 105 -21.83 12.39 18.31
N PRO A 106 -22.65 11.93 19.28
CA PRO A 106 -23.23 10.60 19.27
C PRO A 106 -24.04 10.30 17.99
N GLY A 107 -24.79 11.28 17.49
CA GLY A 107 -25.63 11.13 16.29
C GLY A 107 -24.80 10.90 15.02
N THR A 108 -23.78 11.73 14.77
CA THR A 108 -22.88 11.57 13.62
C THR A 108 -22.08 10.28 13.73
N SER A 109 -21.58 9.93 14.92
CA SER A 109 -20.87 8.68 15.14
C SER A 109 -21.75 7.45 14.91
N THR A 110 -22.98 7.46 15.43
CA THR A 110 -23.94 6.37 15.17
C THR A 110 -24.15 6.20 13.68
N ARG A 111 -24.49 7.28 12.97
CA ARG A 111 -24.67 7.23 11.51
C ARG A 111 -23.43 6.70 10.79
N PHE A 112 -22.23 7.16 11.14
CA PHE A 112 -21.00 6.68 10.51
C PHE A 112 -20.79 5.16 10.66
N TRP A 113 -21.06 4.61 11.85
CA TRP A 113 -20.80 3.20 12.15
C TRP A 113 -21.95 2.26 11.77
N THR A 114 -23.20 2.73 11.79
CA THR A 114 -24.39 1.90 11.50
C THR A 114 -24.93 2.08 10.10
N ASP A 115 -24.62 3.20 9.45
CA ASP A 115 -25.01 3.51 8.08
C ASP A 115 -23.71 3.72 7.29
N PRO A 116 -23.03 2.62 6.92
CA PRO A 116 -21.72 2.69 6.30
C PRO A 116 -21.88 3.48 5.01
N LEU A 117 -21.49 4.77 5.06
CA LEU A 117 -21.49 5.77 3.99
C LEU A 117 -22.77 6.62 3.80
N GLY A 118 -23.84 6.48 4.59
CA GLY A 118 -25.09 7.22 4.33
C GLY A 118 -25.93 6.61 3.19
N ILE A 119 -25.71 5.33 2.89
CA ILE A 119 -26.09 4.67 1.64
C ILE A 119 -26.85 3.40 1.98
N THR A 120 -28.06 3.59 2.44
CA THR A 120 -29.05 2.51 2.54
C THR A 120 -29.89 2.39 1.26
N ASN A 121 -29.78 3.30 0.28
CA ASN A 121 -30.76 3.37 -0.82
C ASN A 121 -30.20 3.59 -2.25
N GLY A 122 -28.91 3.36 -2.54
CA GLY A 122 -28.36 3.57 -3.90
C GLY A 122 -27.23 2.62 -4.31
N PRO A 123 -27.11 2.26 -5.60
CA PRO A 123 -25.97 1.50 -6.10
C PRO A 123 -24.70 2.31 -5.89
N GLN A 124 -23.64 1.67 -5.44
CA GLN A 124 -22.31 2.27 -5.28
C GLN A 124 -21.45 1.91 -6.48
N PRO A 125 -20.55 2.80 -6.94
CA PRO A 125 -19.80 2.56 -8.15
C PRO A 125 -18.59 1.67 -7.82
N TYR A 126 -18.80 0.49 -7.21
CA TYR A 126 -17.72 -0.41 -6.80
C TYR A 126 -16.82 -0.83 -7.97
N ALA A 127 -17.36 -0.82 -9.19
CA ALA A 127 -16.61 -1.14 -10.40
C ALA A 127 -15.96 0.08 -11.10
N THR A 128 -16.12 1.30 -10.59
CA THR A 128 -15.46 2.49 -11.16
C THR A 128 -13.95 2.31 -11.28
N ALA A 129 -13.33 2.95 -12.28
CA ALA A 129 -11.89 2.92 -12.48
C ALA A 129 -11.11 3.49 -11.28
N HIS A 130 -11.71 4.33 -10.42
CA HIS A 130 -11.03 4.74 -9.19
C HIS A 130 -10.86 3.60 -8.18
N ASN A 131 -11.76 2.59 -8.17
CA ASN A 131 -11.66 1.47 -7.24
C ASN A 131 -10.65 0.42 -7.76
N GLN A 132 -9.47 0.46 -7.17
CA GLN A 132 -8.34 -0.41 -7.44
C GLN A 132 -8.23 -1.58 -6.45
N SER A 133 -9.31 -1.95 -5.77
CA SER A 133 -9.38 -3.20 -4.98
C SER A 133 -9.54 -4.45 -5.86
N LEU A 134 -9.35 -5.63 -5.28
CA LEU A 134 -9.70 -6.90 -5.94
C LEU A 134 -11.19 -6.97 -6.28
N ARG A 135 -12.07 -6.48 -5.40
CA ARG A 135 -13.52 -6.43 -5.67
C ARG A 135 -13.80 -5.59 -6.91
N GLY A 136 -13.21 -4.40 -7.02
CA GLY A 136 -13.40 -3.51 -8.16
C GLY A 136 -12.94 -4.14 -9.47
N ALA A 137 -11.74 -4.72 -9.49
CA ALA A 137 -11.19 -5.34 -10.69
C ALA A 137 -11.95 -6.60 -11.13
N LEU A 138 -12.31 -7.48 -10.19
CA LEU A 138 -13.16 -8.64 -10.46
C LEU A 138 -14.53 -8.21 -11.01
N SER A 139 -15.14 -7.19 -10.41
CA SER A 139 -16.45 -6.69 -10.84
C SER A 139 -16.40 -6.13 -12.28
N ARG A 140 -15.32 -5.43 -12.65
CA ARG A 140 -15.10 -4.95 -14.01
C ARG A 140 -14.95 -6.07 -15.04
N SER A 141 -14.28 -7.16 -14.66
CA SER A 141 -14.05 -8.30 -15.55
C SER A 141 -15.25 -9.21 -15.71
N ILE A 142 -16.03 -9.40 -14.66
CA ILE A 142 -17.20 -10.27 -14.67
C ILE A 142 -18.44 -9.52 -15.18
N GLY A 143 -18.46 -8.20 -15.03
CA GLY A 143 -19.52 -7.33 -15.55
C GLY A 143 -20.66 -7.04 -14.59
N HIS A 144 -20.56 -7.48 -13.34
CA HIS A 144 -21.43 -7.11 -12.22
C HIS A 144 -20.62 -7.03 -10.92
N ASP A 145 -21.18 -6.41 -9.88
CA ASP A 145 -20.54 -6.35 -8.57
C ASP A 145 -20.44 -7.74 -7.93
N VAL A 146 -19.23 -8.25 -7.74
CA VAL A 146 -19.00 -9.57 -7.10
C VAL A 146 -19.27 -9.56 -5.59
N GLY A 147 -19.53 -8.38 -5.02
CA GLY A 147 -19.76 -8.21 -3.59
C GLY A 147 -18.56 -8.69 -2.77
N MET A 148 -18.87 -9.24 -1.59
CA MET A 148 -17.94 -10.02 -0.78
C MET A 148 -18.15 -11.53 -0.99
N GLY A 149 -18.61 -11.93 -2.19
CA GLY A 149 -18.90 -13.32 -2.53
C GLY A 149 -17.63 -14.17 -2.74
N TRP A 150 -17.83 -15.42 -3.14
CA TRP A 150 -16.74 -16.39 -3.30
C TRP A 150 -15.59 -15.94 -4.22
N PRO A 151 -15.80 -15.20 -5.35
CA PRO A 151 -14.67 -14.78 -6.20
C PRO A 151 -13.76 -13.80 -5.47
N TRP A 152 -14.35 -12.88 -4.71
CA TRP A 152 -13.60 -11.93 -3.89
C TRP A 152 -12.92 -12.63 -2.72
N LEU A 153 -13.60 -13.52 -2.00
CA LEU A 153 -13.00 -14.29 -0.89
C LEU A 153 -11.79 -15.11 -1.35
N LEU A 154 -11.90 -15.77 -2.51
CA LEU A 154 -10.79 -16.53 -3.09
C LEU A 154 -9.60 -15.62 -3.44
N ALA A 155 -9.86 -14.48 -4.10
CA ALA A 155 -8.82 -13.54 -4.45
C ALA A 155 -8.13 -12.93 -3.21
N VAL A 156 -8.91 -12.60 -2.16
CA VAL A 156 -8.39 -12.11 -0.88
C VAL A 156 -7.59 -13.20 -0.17
N ALA A 157 -8.01 -14.46 -0.20
CA ALA A 157 -7.25 -15.57 0.37
C ALA A 157 -5.90 -15.75 -0.31
N ILE A 158 -5.84 -15.64 -1.65
CA ILE A 158 -4.58 -15.64 -2.41
C ILE A 158 -3.71 -14.45 -2.00
N ALA A 159 -4.27 -13.24 -1.94
CA ALA A 159 -3.53 -12.04 -1.53
C ALA A 159 -2.99 -12.17 -0.10
N ALA A 160 -3.77 -12.74 0.83
CA ALA A 160 -3.38 -12.99 2.21
C ALA A 160 -2.21 -13.99 2.29
N LEU A 161 -2.26 -15.06 1.50
CA LEU A 161 -1.18 -16.05 1.41
C LEU A 161 0.12 -15.42 0.90
N LEU A 162 0.04 -14.64 -0.19
CA LEU A 162 1.19 -13.92 -0.73
C LEU A 162 1.74 -12.90 0.28
N CYS A 163 0.87 -12.14 0.94
CA CYS A 163 1.24 -11.22 2.01
C CYS A 163 1.96 -11.92 3.16
N TRP A 164 1.45 -13.07 3.60
CA TRP A 164 2.08 -13.85 4.66
C TRP A 164 3.51 -14.27 4.29
N PHE A 165 3.73 -14.80 3.08
CA PHE A 165 5.07 -15.17 2.62
C PHE A 165 5.99 -13.96 2.46
N ALA A 166 5.50 -12.88 1.86
CA ALA A 166 6.23 -11.62 1.69
C ALA A 166 6.68 -11.05 3.04
N MET A 167 5.74 -10.90 3.98
CA MET A 167 5.99 -10.37 5.32
C MET A 167 6.99 -11.26 6.08
N ARG A 168 6.82 -12.59 6.06
CA ARG A 168 7.78 -13.48 6.73
C ARG A 168 9.17 -13.41 6.12
N ALA A 169 9.28 -13.31 4.80
CA ALA A 169 10.57 -13.17 4.14
C ALA A 169 11.24 -11.82 4.47
N ALA A 170 10.47 -10.74 4.49
CA ALA A 170 10.95 -9.40 4.85
C ALA A 170 11.43 -9.34 6.30
N LEU A 171 10.66 -9.86 7.26
CA LEU A 171 11.06 -9.92 8.66
C LEU A 171 12.32 -10.77 8.87
N ARG A 172 12.44 -11.90 8.16
CA ARG A 172 13.65 -12.73 8.16
C ARG A 172 14.87 -12.00 7.57
N ALA A 173 14.67 -11.17 6.55
CA ALA A 173 15.73 -10.39 5.94
C ALA A 173 16.05 -9.07 6.69
N ASP A 174 15.37 -8.80 7.82
CA ASP A 174 15.49 -7.55 8.56
C ASP A 174 15.19 -6.32 7.66
N GLU A 175 14.19 -6.49 6.78
CA GLU A 175 13.66 -5.47 5.88
C GLU A 175 12.25 -5.05 6.34
N HIS A 176 12.20 -4.36 7.49
CA HIS A 176 10.96 -3.95 8.14
C HIS A 176 10.04 -3.10 7.26
N LEU A 177 10.60 -2.23 6.41
CA LEU A 177 9.81 -1.44 5.46
C LEU A 177 9.02 -2.34 4.50
N LEU A 178 9.65 -3.39 3.97
CA LEU A 178 8.97 -4.32 3.07
C LEU A 178 7.87 -5.12 3.77
N ALA A 179 8.07 -5.46 5.05
CA ALA A 179 7.04 -6.13 5.84
C ALA A 179 5.81 -5.23 6.03
N VAL A 180 6.01 -3.93 6.30
CA VAL A 180 4.91 -2.95 6.36
C VAL A 180 4.24 -2.82 5.00
N LEU A 181 5.00 -2.64 3.92
CA LEU A 181 4.46 -2.52 2.57
C LEU A 181 3.63 -3.74 2.15
N ALA A 182 4.06 -4.96 2.51
CA ALA A 182 3.29 -6.17 2.24
C ALA A 182 1.90 -6.13 2.89
N VAL A 183 1.83 -5.72 4.16
CA VAL A 183 0.57 -5.60 4.91
C VAL A 183 -0.33 -4.50 4.32
N GLN A 184 0.25 -3.36 3.94
CA GLN A 184 -0.52 -2.25 3.36
C GLN A 184 -1.04 -2.56 1.95
N LEU A 185 -0.23 -3.21 1.09
CA LEU A 185 -0.68 -3.69 -0.22
C LEU A 185 -1.81 -4.72 -0.07
N PHE A 186 -1.70 -5.64 0.88
CA PHE A 186 -2.77 -6.58 1.18
C PHE A 186 -4.06 -5.88 1.60
N ALA A 187 -4.02 -4.88 2.47
CA ALA A 187 -5.22 -4.13 2.84
C ALA A 187 -5.85 -3.40 1.67
N LEU A 188 -5.05 -2.83 0.77
CA LEU A 188 -5.56 -2.18 -0.44
C LEU A 188 -6.23 -3.19 -1.37
N LEU A 189 -5.63 -4.36 -1.55
CA LEU A 189 -6.22 -5.44 -2.33
C LEU A 189 -7.53 -5.96 -1.73
N ALA A 190 -7.54 -6.17 -0.41
CA ALA A 190 -8.63 -6.79 0.31
C ALA A 190 -9.78 -5.82 0.63
N SER A 191 -9.54 -4.52 0.74
CA SER A 191 -10.61 -3.56 1.01
C SER A 191 -11.73 -3.66 -0.04
N PRO A 192 -13.01 -3.52 0.33
CA PRO A 192 -14.11 -3.48 -0.64
C PRO A 192 -13.96 -2.33 -1.64
N ILE A 193 -13.36 -1.23 -1.17
CA ILE A 193 -13.04 -0.06 -1.96
C ILE A 193 -11.63 0.41 -1.60
N SER A 194 -10.77 0.45 -2.61
CA SER A 194 -9.46 1.07 -2.53
C SER A 194 -9.33 2.09 -3.63
N TRP A 195 -9.66 3.34 -3.30
CA TRP A 195 -9.45 4.44 -4.21
C TRP A 195 -7.98 4.56 -4.58
N ASP A 196 -7.74 4.95 -5.82
CA ASP A 196 -6.46 5.37 -6.37
C ASP A 196 -5.54 6.13 -5.40
N HIS A 197 -6.04 7.18 -4.74
CA HIS A 197 -5.29 7.98 -3.78
C HIS A 197 -4.96 7.23 -2.47
N HIS A 198 -5.54 6.06 -2.20
CA HIS A 198 -5.12 5.20 -1.07
C HIS A 198 -3.78 4.50 -1.32
N TRP A 199 -3.32 4.44 -2.58
CA TRP A 199 -2.11 3.74 -3.01
C TRP A 199 -0.80 4.51 -2.76
N VAL A 200 -0.80 5.52 -1.88
CA VAL A 200 0.41 6.28 -1.48
C VAL A 200 1.55 5.41 -0.97
N TRP A 201 1.28 4.18 -0.55
CA TRP A 201 2.27 3.17 -0.17
C TRP A 201 3.23 2.76 -1.29
N LEU A 202 2.86 3.02 -2.55
CA LEU A 202 3.75 2.83 -3.67
C LEU A 202 4.94 3.80 -3.63
N ALA A 203 4.81 4.97 -3.00
CA ALA A 203 5.91 5.91 -2.82
C ALA A 203 7.12 5.30 -2.06
N PRO A 204 6.96 4.80 -0.82
CA PRO A 204 8.04 4.11 -0.11
C PRO A 204 8.53 2.83 -0.81
N LEU A 205 7.66 2.13 -1.56
CA LEU A 205 8.07 0.98 -2.37
C LEU A 205 9.05 1.39 -3.48
N LEU A 206 8.74 2.45 -4.24
CA LEU A 206 9.62 2.98 -5.29
C LEU A 206 10.97 3.42 -4.73
N ILE A 207 10.96 4.13 -3.60
CA ILE A 207 12.19 4.52 -2.89
C ILE A 207 13.05 3.29 -2.59
N TRP A 208 12.44 2.23 -2.04
CA TRP A 208 13.14 1.01 -1.67
C TRP A 208 13.72 0.29 -2.90
N LEU A 209 12.94 0.16 -3.98
CA LEU A 209 13.37 -0.51 -5.22
C LEU A 209 14.56 0.20 -5.87
N VAL A 210 14.50 1.53 -5.98
CA VAL A 210 15.60 2.35 -6.52
C VAL A 210 16.83 2.25 -5.61
N HIS A 211 16.65 2.34 -4.29
CA HIS A 211 17.77 2.25 -3.35
C HIS A 211 18.44 0.87 -3.39
N LYS A 212 17.67 -0.22 -3.52
CA LYS A 212 18.20 -1.57 -3.75
C LYS A 212 19.07 -1.61 -5.00
N GLY A 213 18.55 -1.10 -6.13
CA GLY A 213 19.30 -1.06 -7.39
C GLY A 213 20.62 -0.28 -7.29
N ILE A 214 20.59 0.87 -6.60
CA ILE A 214 21.80 1.68 -6.35
C ILE A 214 22.82 0.92 -5.48
N ARG A 215 22.37 0.26 -4.40
CA ARG A 215 23.26 -0.55 -3.54
C ARG A 215 23.93 -1.67 -4.34
N GLN A 216 23.13 -2.41 -5.11
CA GLN A 216 23.62 -3.50 -5.94
C GLN A 216 24.59 -3.03 -7.04
N ALA A 217 24.33 -1.87 -7.64
CA ALA A 217 25.23 -1.26 -8.63
C ALA A 217 26.59 -0.84 -8.04
N ARG A 218 26.64 -0.51 -6.75
CA ARG A 218 27.89 -0.24 -6.02
C ARG A 218 28.65 -1.51 -5.68
N GLU A 219 27.95 -2.59 -5.30
CA GLU A 219 28.54 -3.89 -4.97
C GLU A 219 29.15 -4.59 -6.20
N LEU A 220 28.42 -4.63 -7.32
CA LEU A 220 28.81 -5.41 -8.50
C LEU A 220 29.48 -4.56 -9.61
N GLY A 221 29.46 -3.24 -9.48
CA GLY A 221 29.73 -2.31 -10.58
C GLY A 221 28.54 -2.15 -11.54
N ARG A 222 28.31 -0.94 -12.06
CA ARG A 222 27.09 -0.58 -12.82
C ARG A 222 26.77 -1.52 -13.98
N ARG A 223 27.79 -1.92 -14.77
CA ARG A 223 27.63 -2.81 -15.93
C ARG A 223 27.30 -4.26 -15.57
N SER A 224 27.84 -4.76 -14.47
CA SER A 224 27.56 -6.13 -14.01
C SER A 224 26.21 -6.19 -13.29
N ALA A 225 25.86 -5.14 -12.55
CA ALA A 225 24.59 -5.07 -11.82
C ALA A 225 23.38 -5.14 -12.74
N TRP A 226 23.35 -4.41 -13.87
CA TRP A 226 22.19 -4.48 -14.78
C TRP A 226 22.04 -5.85 -15.46
N ARG A 227 23.15 -6.57 -15.67
CA ARG A 227 23.15 -7.92 -16.24
C ARG A 227 22.86 -9.00 -15.20
N SER A 228 23.02 -8.69 -13.91
CA SER A 228 22.77 -9.64 -12.84
C SER A 228 21.29 -10.00 -12.76
N TRP A 229 20.99 -11.30 -12.80
CA TRP A 229 19.64 -11.83 -12.56
C TRP A 229 19.02 -11.31 -11.26
N ARG A 230 19.85 -10.93 -10.27
CA ARG A 230 19.42 -10.37 -8.97
C ARG A 230 18.75 -8.99 -9.10
N SER A 231 18.99 -8.26 -10.19
CA SER A 231 18.39 -6.94 -10.45
C SER A 231 17.00 -7.02 -11.08
N TRP A 232 16.74 -8.08 -11.84
CA TRP A 232 15.54 -8.21 -12.67
C TRP A 232 14.24 -8.08 -11.89
N PRO A 233 14.05 -8.69 -10.69
CA PRO A 233 12.78 -8.54 -10.01
C PRO A 233 12.48 -7.09 -9.61
N ALA A 234 13.50 -6.31 -9.23
CA ALA A 234 13.32 -4.90 -8.91
C ALA A 234 13.09 -4.04 -10.16
N ILE A 235 13.81 -4.34 -11.25
CA ILE A 235 13.63 -3.66 -12.54
C ILE A 235 12.23 -3.92 -13.10
N VAL A 236 11.77 -5.17 -13.09
CA VAL A 236 10.43 -5.54 -13.55
C VAL A 236 9.37 -4.79 -12.75
N LEU A 237 9.47 -4.76 -11.42
CA LEU A 237 8.52 -4.00 -10.60
C LEU A 237 8.56 -2.50 -10.95
N LEU A 238 9.73 -1.90 -11.16
CA LEU A 238 9.85 -0.49 -11.58
C LEU A 238 9.23 -0.25 -12.96
N VAL A 239 9.50 -1.12 -13.93
CA VAL A 239 8.98 -1.02 -15.31
C VAL A 239 7.46 -1.17 -15.34
N LEU A 240 6.88 -1.96 -14.45
CA LEU A 240 5.43 -2.12 -14.34
C LEU A 240 4.78 -0.93 -13.61
N TRP A 241 5.33 -0.54 -12.47
CA TRP A 241 4.73 0.46 -11.59
C TRP A 241 4.90 1.90 -12.07
N LEU A 242 6.05 2.25 -12.66
CA LEU A 242 6.30 3.63 -13.09
C LEU A 242 5.30 4.09 -14.15
N PRO A 243 5.00 3.35 -15.23
CA PRO A 243 4.03 3.80 -16.21
C PRO A 243 2.63 3.97 -15.63
N VAL A 244 2.19 3.02 -14.80
CA VAL A 244 0.85 3.06 -14.18
C VAL A 244 0.68 4.27 -13.27
N MET A 245 1.74 4.66 -12.58
CA MET A 245 1.71 5.80 -11.67
C MET A 245 1.95 7.14 -12.34
N TYR A 246 2.74 7.23 -13.41
CA TYR A 246 3.06 8.50 -14.07
C TYR A 246 2.14 8.84 -15.25
N PHE A 247 1.50 7.86 -15.90
CA PHE A 247 0.64 8.08 -17.08
C PHE A 247 -0.86 8.00 -16.77
N ASP A 248 -1.25 8.36 -15.55
CA ASP A 248 -2.62 8.35 -15.02
C ASP A 248 -3.58 7.37 -15.73
N VAL A 249 -3.27 6.08 -15.57
CA VAL A 249 -4.02 4.97 -16.19
C VAL A 249 -5.49 4.95 -15.74
N ILE A 250 -5.82 5.62 -14.64
CA ILE A 250 -7.19 5.72 -14.14
C ILE A 250 -7.95 6.79 -14.92
N GLN A 251 -7.37 7.98 -15.10
CA GLN A 251 -7.97 9.01 -15.95
C GLN A 251 -8.17 8.49 -17.37
N TYR A 252 -7.18 7.81 -17.95
CA TYR A 252 -7.32 7.19 -19.27
C TYR A 252 -8.51 6.22 -19.34
N GLN A 253 -8.72 5.40 -18.30
CA GLN A 253 -9.86 4.48 -18.25
C GLN A 253 -11.21 5.20 -18.12
N LEU A 254 -11.25 6.34 -17.41
CA LEU A 254 -12.46 7.15 -17.27
C LEU A 254 -12.80 7.85 -18.59
N ASP A 255 -11.82 8.47 -19.24
CA ASP A 255 -11.99 9.13 -20.53
C ASP A 255 -12.52 8.16 -21.59
N GLU A 256 -11.99 6.93 -21.63
CA GLU A 256 -12.49 5.93 -22.58
C GLU A 256 -13.87 5.39 -22.18
N GLN A 257 -14.14 5.22 -20.89
CA GLN A 257 -15.48 4.86 -20.42
C GLN A 257 -16.52 5.87 -20.92
N ASP A 258 -16.22 7.16 -20.77
CA ASP A 258 -17.08 8.25 -21.24
C ASP A 258 -17.25 8.23 -22.75
N ARG A 259 -16.17 8.03 -23.52
CA ARG A 259 -16.23 7.89 -25.00
C ARG A 259 -17.13 6.74 -25.46
N LEU A 260 -17.15 5.64 -24.69
CA LEU A 260 -17.96 4.46 -24.97
C LEU A 260 -19.38 4.55 -24.39
N GLY A 261 -19.74 5.66 -23.71
CA GLY A 261 -21.03 5.82 -23.05
C GLY A 261 -21.23 4.89 -21.85
N ILE A 262 -20.14 4.39 -21.25
CA ILE A 262 -20.16 3.48 -20.09
C ILE A 262 -20.01 4.32 -18.83
N GLY A 263 -21.10 4.52 -18.09
CA GLY A 263 -21.05 5.26 -16.83
C GLY A 263 -20.26 4.53 -15.73
N ILE A 264 -19.82 5.29 -14.72
CA ILE A 264 -19.13 4.76 -13.53
C ILE A 264 -19.95 3.73 -12.73
N TRP A 265 -21.27 3.69 -12.96
CA TRP A 265 -22.23 2.78 -12.34
C TRP A 265 -22.33 1.44 -13.06
N ASN A 266 -21.90 1.37 -14.32
CA ASN A 266 -21.84 0.12 -15.08
C ASN A 266 -20.60 -0.65 -14.65
N ALA A 267 -20.74 -1.95 -14.40
CA ALA A 267 -19.60 -2.78 -14.04
C ALA A 267 -18.83 -3.31 -15.26
N SER A 268 -19.53 -3.79 -16.29
CA SER A 268 -18.90 -4.36 -17.48
C SER A 268 -17.94 -3.41 -18.19
N ARG A 269 -16.80 -3.95 -18.61
CA ARG A 269 -15.78 -3.25 -19.40
C ARG A 269 -15.40 -4.08 -20.62
N PRO A 270 -15.13 -3.46 -21.78
CA PRO A 270 -14.43 -4.12 -22.88
C PRO A 270 -13.17 -4.82 -22.36
N GLY A 271 -12.81 -5.97 -22.95
CA GLY A 271 -11.75 -6.83 -22.41
C GLY A 271 -10.41 -6.11 -22.17
N TRP A 272 -10.05 -5.16 -23.03
CA TRP A 272 -8.82 -4.37 -22.89
C TRP A 272 -8.92 -3.33 -21.76
N LEU A 273 -10.06 -2.65 -21.58
CA LEU A 273 -10.28 -1.73 -20.45
C LEU A 273 -10.35 -2.49 -19.12
N SER A 274 -10.97 -3.68 -19.14
CA SER A 274 -10.95 -4.60 -18.01
C SER A 274 -9.51 -5.00 -17.65
N ALA A 275 -8.69 -5.39 -18.63
CA ALA A 275 -7.28 -5.75 -18.43
C ALA A 275 -6.45 -4.60 -17.87
N ILE A 276 -6.63 -3.38 -18.39
CA ILE A 276 -5.97 -2.17 -17.85
C ILE A 276 -6.44 -1.89 -16.42
N GLY A 277 -7.73 -2.10 -16.13
CA GLY A 277 -8.32 -1.98 -14.79
C GLY A 277 -7.81 -2.97 -13.76
N TRP A 278 -6.98 -3.94 -14.16
CA TRP A 278 -6.23 -4.84 -13.27
C TRP A 278 -4.83 -4.33 -12.92
N ALA A 279 -4.34 -3.25 -13.54
CA ALA A 279 -2.96 -2.80 -13.38
C ALA A 279 -2.50 -2.71 -11.91
N TYR A 280 -3.24 -2.00 -11.05
CA TYR A 280 -2.89 -1.91 -9.63
C TYR A 280 -3.03 -3.26 -8.89
N PRO A 281 -4.18 -3.96 -8.92
CA PRO A 281 -4.30 -5.25 -8.24
C PRO A 281 -3.29 -6.31 -8.70
N ALA A 282 -3.10 -6.46 -10.00
CA ALA A 282 -2.19 -7.46 -10.56
C ALA A 282 -0.73 -7.15 -10.19
N PHE A 283 -0.32 -5.88 -10.27
CA PHE A 283 1.06 -5.51 -9.92
C PHE A 283 1.28 -5.56 -8.42
N ALA A 284 0.26 -5.33 -7.59
CA ALA A 284 0.35 -5.53 -6.15
C ALA A 284 0.49 -7.01 -5.78
N LEU A 285 -0.33 -7.89 -6.38
CA LEU A 285 -0.19 -9.34 -6.21
C LEU A 285 1.20 -9.83 -6.65
N LEU A 286 1.68 -9.37 -7.80
CA LEU A 286 3.02 -9.67 -8.30
C LEU A 286 4.10 -9.14 -7.34
N THR A 287 3.94 -7.93 -6.82
CA THR A 287 4.86 -7.34 -5.83
C THR A 287 4.93 -8.26 -4.62
N LEU A 288 3.79 -8.65 -4.03
CA LEU A 288 3.75 -9.58 -2.91
C LEU A 288 4.41 -10.93 -3.24
N ALA A 289 4.18 -11.48 -4.44
CA ALA A 289 4.80 -12.72 -4.88
C ALA A 289 6.34 -12.63 -5.05
N VAL A 290 6.85 -11.46 -5.46
CA VAL A 290 8.27 -11.23 -5.75
C VAL A 290 9.06 -10.82 -4.50
N LEU A 291 8.41 -10.22 -3.49
CA LEU A 291 9.08 -9.77 -2.27
C LEU A 291 9.96 -10.84 -1.58
N PRO A 292 9.56 -12.12 -1.47
CA PRO A 292 10.43 -13.15 -0.92
C PRO A 292 11.77 -13.31 -1.65
N LEU A 293 11.77 -13.24 -2.99
CA LEU A 293 12.99 -13.31 -3.79
C LEU A 293 13.90 -12.10 -3.54
N LEU A 294 13.31 -10.90 -3.49
CA LEU A 294 14.03 -9.66 -3.19
C LEU A 294 14.67 -9.72 -1.79
N CYS A 295 13.95 -10.23 -0.80
CA CYS A 295 14.44 -10.39 0.57
C CYS A 295 15.58 -11.42 0.66
N GLY A 296 15.48 -12.53 -0.08
CA GLY A 296 16.55 -13.53 -0.17
C GLY A 296 17.86 -12.94 -0.72
N GLN A 297 17.76 -12.09 -1.75
CA GLN A 297 18.91 -11.41 -2.34
C GLN A 297 19.58 -10.43 -1.38
N VAL A 298 18.81 -9.69 -0.58
CA VAL A 298 19.33 -8.78 0.44
C VAL A 298 20.11 -9.54 1.51
N ARG A 299 19.52 -10.64 2.01
CA ARG A 299 20.16 -11.47 3.05
C ARG A 299 21.50 -12.03 2.57
N GLN A 300 21.58 -12.53 1.33
CA GLN A 300 22.83 -13.03 0.74
C GLN A 300 23.90 -11.95 0.65
N SER A 301 23.56 -10.73 0.21
CA SER A 301 24.53 -9.62 0.16
C SER A 301 25.06 -9.23 1.54
N ARG A 302 24.20 -9.24 2.59
CA ARG A 302 24.65 -8.99 3.97
C ARG A 302 25.60 -10.08 4.48
N SER A 303 25.30 -11.36 4.23
CA SER A 303 26.19 -12.45 4.66
C SER A 303 27.55 -12.41 3.96
N THR A 304 27.59 -12.08 2.67
CA THR A 304 28.86 -11.94 1.94
C THR A 304 29.69 -10.76 2.46
N ALA A 305 29.05 -9.65 2.82
CA ALA A 305 29.76 -8.49 3.37
C ALA A 305 30.38 -8.79 4.74
N LEU A 306 29.66 -9.51 5.62
CA LEU A 306 30.16 -9.93 6.93
C LEU A 306 31.30 -10.95 6.84
N ALA A 307 31.31 -11.81 5.82
CA ALA A 307 32.40 -12.76 5.61
C ALA A 307 33.71 -12.12 5.11
N MET A 308 33.65 -10.87 4.62
CA MET A 308 34.79 -10.12 4.11
C MET A 308 35.36 -9.10 5.11
N SER A 309 34.70 -8.89 6.25
CA SER A 309 35.10 -7.97 7.34
C SER A 309 35.72 -8.71 8.49
#